data_AF-A0A0R3QZF1-F1
#
_entry.id   AF-A0A0R3QZF1-F1
#
_cell.length_a   1.000
_cell.length_b   1.000
_cell.length_c   1.000
_cell.angle_alpha   90.00
_cell.angle_beta   90.00
_cell.angle_gamma   90.00
#
_symmetry.space_group_name_H-M   'P 1'
#
loop_
_entity.id
_entity.type
_entity.pdbx_description
1 polymer ?
#
loop_
_entity_poly.entity_id
_entity_poly.type
_entity_poly.pdbx_seq_one_letter_code
_entity_poly.pdbx_strand_id
1 'polypeptide(L)'
;LVELGRGKQCMDWLKGSKEYYKAAKCISYNHTHKADDDYVNELYEKAQHLALIEDRNERKRRHDYVKDLTEKQRLLSAFKVRDINFRPPLCYDNPEFFEWSQVEVQLPVLRKTERVYVDNCGILHWPILVQYPEVGKVNIITDCSEENSITDMFGFYEQRTPHDDTTFK
;
A
#
# COMPACT_ATOMS: atom_id res chain seq x y z
N LEU A 1 -6.75 -26.35 -0.01
CA LEU A 1 -6.47 -25.52 1.19
C LEU A 1 -4.98 -25.18 1.30
N VAL A 2 -4.08 -26.17 1.20
CA VAL A 2 -2.60 -25.97 1.20
C VAL A 2 -2.18 -25.07 0.04
N GLU A 3 -2.63 -25.36 -1.18
CA GLU A 3 -2.34 -24.55 -2.38
C GLU A 3 -2.94 -23.14 -2.32
N LEU A 4 -3.95 -22.93 -1.47
CA LEU A 4 -4.58 -21.63 -1.25
C LEU A 4 -3.88 -20.83 -0.13
N GLY A 5 -2.78 -21.35 0.43
CA GLY A 5 -2.04 -20.74 1.54
C GLY A 5 -2.80 -20.67 2.85
N ARG A 6 -3.90 -21.42 3.00
CA ARG A 6 -4.79 -21.38 4.17
C ARG A 6 -4.36 -22.37 5.24
N GLY A 7 -3.22 -22.10 5.85
CA GLY A 7 -2.58 -23.01 6.81
C GLY A 7 -3.45 -23.32 8.02
N LYS A 8 -4.13 -22.32 8.61
CA LYS A 8 -5.01 -22.54 9.77
C LYS A 8 -6.16 -23.48 9.45
N GLN A 9 -6.86 -23.23 8.34
CA GLN A 9 -7.98 -24.07 7.89
C GLN A 9 -7.53 -25.50 7.53
N CYS A 10 -6.32 -25.66 6.97
CA CYS A 10 -5.71 -26.97 6.79
C CYS A 10 -5.51 -27.70 8.12
N MET A 11 -4.96 -27.02 9.13
CA MET A 11 -4.70 -27.60 10.44
C MET A 11 -6.00 -28.02 11.15
N ASP A 12 -7.04 -27.19 11.07
CA ASP A 12 -8.35 -27.50 11.65
C ASP A 12 -8.99 -28.71 10.95
N TRP A 13 -8.90 -28.77 9.62
CA TRP A 13 -9.40 -29.91 8.85
C TRP A 13 -8.63 -31.21 9.13
N LEU A 14 -7.29 -31.15 9.24
CA LEU A 14 -6.44 -32.31 9.57
C LEU A 14 -6.67 -32.81 11.01
N LYS A 15 -6.93 -31.91 11.96
CA LYS A 15 -7.30 -32.30 13.34
C LYS A 15 -8.67 -32.98 13.37
N GLY A 16 -9.67 -32.38 12.71
CA GLY A 16 -11.02 -32.94 12.64
C GLY A 16 -11.06 -34.30 11.94
N SER A 17 -10.27 -34.51 10.88
CA SER A 17 -10.18 -35.81 10.20
C SER A 17 -9.52 -36.87 11.08
N LYS A 18 -8.45 -36.55 11.81
CA LYS A 18 -7.79 -37.47 12.75
C LYS A 18 -8.71 -37.90 13.89
N GLU A 19 -9.55 -37.00 14.40
CA GLU A 19 -10.57 -37.30 15.41
C GLU A 19 -11.68 -38.19 14.84
N TYR A 20 -12.15 -37.91 13.62
CA TYR A 20 -13.12 -38.74 12.91
C TYR A 20 -12.61 -40.17 12.68
N TYR A 21 -11.37 -40.34 12.22
CA TYR A 21 -10.78 -41.68 12.02
C TYR A 21 -10.52 -42.42 13.34
N LYS A 22 -10.19 -41.72 14.42
CA LYS A 22 -10.10 -42.33 15.77
C LYS A 22 -11.46 -42.81 16.25
N ALA A 23 -12.54 -42.07 15.98
CA ALA A 23 -13.91 -42.50 16.29
C ALA A 23 -14.37 -43.67 15.41
N ALA A 24 -13.99 -43.68 14.12
CA ALA A 24 -14.34 -44.73 13.16
C ALA A 24 -13.53 -46.03 13.33
N LYS A 25 -12.38 -46.01 14.02
CA LYS A 25 -11.57 -47.19 14.36
C LYS A 25 -12.25 -48.20 15.28
N CYS A 26 -13.50 -47.97 15.69
CA CYS A 26 -14.36 -49.02 16.24
C CYS A 26 -14.78 -50.08 15.18
N ILE A 27 -14.42 -49.90 13.90
CA ILE A 27 -14.65 -50.87 12.83
C ILE A 27 -13.32 -51.16 12.11
N SER A 28 -12.78 -52.35 12.37
CA SER A 28 -11.47 -52.85 11.90
C SER A 28 -11.47 -53.17 10.41
N TYR A 29 -10.52 -52.60 9.64
CA TYR A 29 -9.94 -53.27 8.47
C TYR A 29 -8.44 -52.93 8.32
N ASN A 30 -7.65 -53.98 8.05
CA ASN A 30 -6.22 -53.95 7.76
C ASN A 30 -5.93 -53.18 6.47
N HIS A 31 -5.19 -52.07 6.55
CA HIS A 31 -4.57 -51.46 5.38
C HIS A 31 -3.18 -50.90 5.73
N THR A 32 -2.29 -50.84 4.74
CA THR A 32 -0.87 -50.49 4.84
C THR A 32 -0.61 -49.12 5.49
N HIS A 33 -0.54 -49.08 6.82
CA HIS A 33 -0.62 -47.86 7.63
C HIS A 33 0.58 -46.90 7.58
N LYS A 34 1.77 -47.30 7.11
CA LYS A 34 2.97 -46.44 7.23
C LYS A 34 3.04 -45.32 6.20
N ALA A 35 2.84 -45.62 4.91
CA ALA A 35 2.97 -44.63 3.84
C ALA A 35 1.88 -43.54 3.91
N ASP A 36 0.67 -43.90 4.33
CA ASP A 36 -0.42 -42.94 4.56
C ASP A 36 -0.16 -42.04 5.77
N ASP A 37 0.44 -42.57 6.85
CA ASP A 37 0.75 -41.78 8.06
C ASP A 37 1.92 -40.82 7.80
N ASP A 38 2.91 -41.23 7.01
CA ASP A 38 4.02 -40.37 6.58
C ASP A 38 3.53 -39.21 5.70
N TYR A 39 2.61 -39.47 4.77
CA TYR A 39 2.00 -38.43 3.92
C TYR A 39 1.13 -37.45 4.72
N VAL A 40 0.33 -37.95 5.68
CA VAL A 40 -0.48 -37.09 6.55
C VAL A 40 0.41 -36.24 7.46
N ASN A 41 1.52 -36.78 7.97
CA ASN A 41 2.50 -35.99 8.72
C ASN A 41 3.15 -34.91 7.85
N GLU A 42 3.53 -35.22 6.61
CA GLU A 42 4.08 -34.21 5.68
C GLU A 42 3.07 -33.07 5.42
N LEU A 43 1.79 -33.41 5.23
CA LEU A 43 0.73 -32.42 5.10
C LEU A 43 0.56 -31.57 6.37
N TYR A 44 0.72 -32.17 7.55
CA TYR A 44 0.65 -31.48 8.83
C TYR A 44 1.80 -30.47 9.00
N GLU A 45 3.03 -30.87 8.69
CA GLU A 45 4.20 -29.98 8.71
C GLU A 45 4.03 -28.81 7.72
N LYS A 46 3.57 -29.09 6.48
CA LYS A 46 3.27 -28.06 5.49
C LYS A 46 2.18 -27.10 5.97
N ALA A 47 1.10 -27.63 6.56
CA ALA A 47 0.00 -26.83 7.08
C ALA A 47 0.43 -25.96 8.27
N GLN A 48 1.27 -26.49 9.17
CA GLN A 48 1.83 -25.75 10.30
C GLN A 48 2.72 -24.60 9.81
N HIS A 49 3.60 -24.84 8.85
CA HIS A 49 4.44 -23.80 8.26
C HIS A 49 3.60 -22.70 7.58
N LEU A 50 2.56 -23.08 6.81
CA LEU A 50 1.65 -22.13 6.21
C LEU A 50 0.88 -21.31 7.24
N ALA A 51 0.46 -21.90 8.37
CA ALA A 51 -0.24 -21.19 9.44
C ALA A 51 0.66 -20.12 10.09
N LEU A 52 1.95 -20.43 10.28
CA LEU A 52 2.94 -19.47 10.79
C LEU A 52 3.13 -18.27 9.83
N ILE A 53 3.17 -18.53 8.51
CA ILE A 53 3.24 -17.48 7.49
C ILE A 53 1.95 -16.64 7.49
N GLU A 54 0.79 -17.28 7.55
CA GLU A 54 -0.52 -16.62 7.61
C GLU A 54 -0.59 -15.67 8.81
N ASP A 55 -0.20 -16.12 10.01
CA ASP A 55 -0.14 -15.28 11.22
C ASP A 55 0.84 -14.11 11.10
N ARG A 56 2.00 -14.34 10.48
CA ARG A 56 2.99 -13.28 10.23
C ARG A 56 2.42 -12.23 9.28
N ASN A 57 1.84 -12.67 8.16
CA ASN A 57 1.27 -11.78 7.15
C ASN A 57 0.07 -11.02 7.70
N GLU A 58 -0.76 -11.65 8.52
CA GLU A 58 -1.89 -11.00 9.18
C GLU A 58 -1.43 -9.91 10.15
N ARG A 59 -0.41 -10.18 10.98
CA ARG A 59 0.19 -9.16 11.86
C ARG A 59 0.76 -7.99 11.06
N LYS A 60 1.48 -8.27 9.97
CA LYS A 60 2.02 -7.25 9.08
C LYS A 60 0.89 -6.40 8.47
N ARG A 61 -0.16 -7.03 7.94
CA ARG A 61 -1.32 -6.35 7.36
C ARG A 61 -2.02 -5.43 8.36
N ARG A 62 -2.20 -5.87 9.61
CA ARG A 62 -2.78 -5.04 10.68
C ARG A 62 -1.90 -3.83 10.99
N HIS A 63 -0.60 -4.04 11.12
CA HIS A 63 0.36 -2.96 11.34
C HIS A 63 0.37 -1.95 10.18
N ASP A 64 0.44 -2.44 8.95
CA ASP A 64 0.46 -1.59 7.75
C ASP A 64 -0.85 -0.81 7.60
N TYR A 65 -2.00 -1.41 7.91
CA TYR A 65 -3.30 -0.73 7.93
C TYR A 65 -3.36 0.40 8.98
N VAL A 66 -2.89 0.15 10.21
CA VAL A 66 -2.86 1.19 11.25
C VAL A 66 -1.93 2.33 10.87
N LYS A 67 -0.77 2.02 10.28
CA LYS A 67 0.16 3.02 9.79
C LYS A 67 -0.46 3.86 8.67
N ASP A 68 -1.07 3.22 7.68
CA ASP A 68 -1.77 3.88 6.56
C ASP A 68 -2.87 4.82 7.07
N LEU A 69 -3.73 4.33 7.97
CA LEU A 69 -4.83 5.11 8.53
C LEU A 69 -4.32 6.32 9.32
N THR A 70 -3.22 6.15 10.06
CA THR A 70 -2.57 7.25 10.80
C THR A 70 -2.03 8.31 9.84
N GLU A 71 -1.40 7.90 8.74
CA GLU A 71 -0.86 8.81 7.71
C GLU A 71 -2.00 9.58 7.01
N LYS A 72 -3.09 8.90 6.66
CA LYS A 72 -4.30 9.52 6.07
C LYS A 72 -4.92 10.53 7.02
N GLN A 73 -5.14 10.14 8.28
CA GLN A 73 -5.68 11.04 9.30
C GLN A 73 -4.81 12.29 9.45
N ARG A 74 -3.49 12.12 9.48
CA ARG A 74 -2.54 13.24 9.57
C ARG A 74 -2.68 14.19 8.39
N LEU A 75 -2.72 13.65 7.17
CA LEU A 75 -2.85 14.45 5.94
C LEU A 75 -4.18 15.20 5.88
N LEU A 76 -5.30 14.52 6.12
CA LEU A 76 -6.64 15.14 6.08
C LEU A 76 -6.80 16.20 7.17
N SER A 77 -6.22 15.98 8.35
CA SER A 77 -6.20 17.00 9.41
C SER A 77 -5.41 18.24 8.97
N ALA A 78 -4.27 18.05 8.29
CA ALA A 78 -3.49 19.16 7.75
C ALA A 78 -4.27 19.95 6.69
N PHE A 79 -5.00 19.27 5.80
CA PHE A 79 -5.88 19.92 4.82
C PHE A 79 -7.00 20.72 5.47
N LYS A 80 -7.65 20.13 6.48
CA LYS A 80 -8.76 20.76 7.20
C LYS A 80 -8.32 22.02 7.93
N VAL A 81 -7.18 22.00 8.61
CA VAL A 81 -6.64 23.17 9.35
C VAL A 81 -6.30 24.33 8.41
N ARG A 82 -5.87 24.04 7.19
CA ARG A 82 -5.46 25.03 6.18
C ARG A 82 -6.60 25.47 5.26
N ASP A 83 -7.81 24.97 5.50
CA ASP A 83 -9.00 25.25 4.68
C ASP A 83 -8.78 25.01 3.17
N ILE A 84 -8.06 23.93 2.85
CA ILE A 84 -7.75 23.56 1.46
C ILE A 84 -9.03 23.07 0.78
N ASN A 85 -9.24 23.46 -0.47
CA ASN A 85 -10.43 23.12 -1.24
C ASN A 85 -10.06 22.24 -2.44
N PHE A 86 -10.45 20.96 -2.42
CA PHE A 86 -10.21 20.03 -3.51
C PHE A 86 -11.35 20.02 -4.53
N ARG A 87 -11.00 19.66 -5.77
CA ARG A 87 -11.95 19.41 -6.86
C ARG A 87 -11.60 18.06 -7.50
N PRO A 88 -12.43 17.02 -7.31
CA PRO A 88 -13.67 16.99 -6.51
C PRO A 88 -13.43 17.19 -4.99
N PRO A 89 -14.45 17.59 -4.21
CA PRO A 89 -14.32 17.78 -2.76
C PRO A 89 -13.92 16.49 -2.04
N LEU A 90 -13.05 16.61 -1.03
CA LEU A 90 -12.66 15.51 -0.15
C LEU A 90 -13.43 15.57 1.17
N CYS A 91 -13.71 14.41 1.75
CA CYS A 91 -14.24 14.30 3.11
C CYS A 91 -13.07 14.18 4.10
N TYR A 92 -12.89 15.19 4.94
CA TYR A 92 -11.79 15.21 5.92
C TYR A 92 -12.08 14.41 7.19
N ASP A 93 -13.34 14.14 7.49
CA ASP A 93 -13.75 13.54 8.76
C ASP A 93 -13.67 12.01 8.77
N ASN A 94 -13.58 11.36 7.60
CA ASN A 94 -13.57 9.90 7.49
C ASN A 94 -12.34 9.40 6.70
N PRO A 95 -11.17 9.22 7.36
CA PRO A 95 -9.95 8.77 6.70
C PRO A 95 -10.03 7.35 6.12
N GLU A 96 -10.94 6.51 6.62
CA GLU A 96 -11.13 5.15 6.10
C GLU A 96 -11.65 5.12 4.66
N PHE A 97 -12.45 6.13 4.26
CA PHE A 97 -12.96 6.26 2.90
C PHE A 97 -12.03 7.06 1.98
N PHE A 98 -10.97 7.65 2.54
CA PHE A 98 -9.98 8.35 1.76
C PHE A 98 -9.04 7.37 1.07
N GLU A 99 -8.89 7.55 -0.24
CA GLU A 99 -7.95 6.79 -1.05
C GLU A 99 -6.82 7.70 -1.53
N TRP A 100 -5.58 7.21 -1.50
CA TRP A 100 -4.42 7.98 -1.95
C TRP A 100 -4.54 8.43 -3.41
N SER A 101 -5.23 7.65 -4.24
CA SER A 101 -5.55 7.94 -5.64
C SER A 101 -6.20 9.32 -5.83
N GLN A 102 -6.88 9.86 -4.81
CA GLN A 102 -7.56 11.15 -4.86
C GLN A 102 -6.60 12.35 -4.81
N VAL A 103 -5.38 12.14 -4.35
CA VAL A 103 -4.33 13.16 -4.24
C VAL A 103 -3.02 12.76 -4.91
N GLU A 104 -3.05 11.65 -5.63
CA GLU A 104 -1.95 11.11 -6.43
C GLU A 104 -2.08 11.58 -7.88
N VAL A 105 -0.95 11.96 -8.44
CA VAL A 105 -0.81 12.38 -9.83
C VAL A 105 0.13 11.41 -10.53
N GLN A 106 -0.37 10.81 -11.61
CA GLN A 106 0.41 9.98 -12.51
C GLN A 106 0.37 10.60 -13.89
N LEU A 107 1.51 11.15 -14.33
CA LEU A 107 1.69 11.71 -15.67
C LEU A 107 2.71 10.89 -16.45
N PRO A 108 2.59 10.77 -17.77
CA PRO A 108 3.54 10.00 -18.59
C PRO A 108 5.00 10.48 -18.47
N VAL A 109 5.20 11.76 -18.15
CA VAL A 109 6.53 12.36 -17.95
C VAL A 109 7.17 11.95 -16.61
N LEU A 110 6.36 11.51 -15.64
CA LEU A 110 6.84 11.11 -14.33
C LEU A 110 7.24 9.63 -14.33
N ARG A 111 8.40 9.32 -13.72
CA ARG A 111 8.84 7.93 -13.53
C ARG A 111 8.05 7.20 -12.43
N LYS A 112 7.39 7.96 -11.55
CA LYS A 112 6.70 7.48 -10.36
C LYS A 112 5.44 8.30 -10.14
N THR A 113 4.49 7.73 -9.39
CA THR A 113 3.34 8.48 -8.89
C THR A 113 3.81 9.48 -7.85
N GLU A 114 3.39 10.73 -8.00
CA GLU A 114 3.69 11.81 -7.07
C GLU A 114 2.42 12.19 -6.31
N ARG A 115 2.56 12.61 -5.05
CA ARG A 115 1.41 12.99 -4.22
C ARG A 115 1.79 14.04 -3.20
N VAL A 116 0.77 14.74 -2.74
CA VAL A 116 0.90 15.61 -1.57
C VAL A 116 1.17 14.78 -0.31
N TYR A 117 2.06 15.25 0.54
CA TYR A 117 2.37 14.61 1.82
C TYR A 117 2.68 15.64 2.91
N VAL A 118 2.61 15.21 4.17
CA VAL A 118 3.00 16.02 5.34
C VAL A 118 4.33 15.51 5.86
N ASP A 119 5.34 16.38 5.95
CA ASP A 119 6.64 16.02 6.50
C ASP A 119 6.63 15.91 8.04
N ASN A 120 7.77 15.65 8.67
CA ASN A 120 7.85 15.51 10.13
C ASN A 120 7.59 16.82 10.91
N CYS A 121 7.77 17.97 10.27
CA CYS A 121 7.49 19.30 10.84
C CYS A 121 6.01 19.69 10.73
N GLY A 122 5.21 18.91 10.00
CA GLY A 122 3.79 19.21 9.78
C GLY A 122 3.56 20.12 8.57
N ILE A 123 4.56 20.30 7.71
CA ILE A 123 4.52 21.12 6.50
C ILE A 123 4.03 20.27 5.34
N LEU A 124 3.13 20.82 4.52
CA LEU A 124 2.67 20.16 3.29
C LEU A 124 3.65 20.35 2.15
N HIS A 125 3.92 19.27 1.44
CA HIS A 125 4.70 19.27 0.20
C HIS A 125 3.81 18.86 -0.96
N TRP A 126 3.78 19.66 -2.02
CA TRP A 126 2.87 19.55 -3.15
C TRP A 126 3.62 19.23 -4.44
N PRO A 127 3.08 18.32 -5.29
CA PRO A 127 3.43 18.31 -6.70
C PRO A 127 2.68 19.45 -7.41
N ILE A 128 3.41 20.33 -8.10
CA ILE A 128 2.84 21.50 -8.79
C ILE A 128 3.01 21.35 -10.29
N LEU A 129 1.88 21.39 -11.01
CA LEU A 129 1.86 21.44 -12.47
C LEU A 129 2.00 22.89 -12.92
N VAL A 130 3.08 23.18 -13.65
CA VAL A 130 3.32 24.47 -14.28
C VAL A 130 3.00 24.37 -15.76
N GLN A 131 2.16 25.27 -16.26
CA GLN A 131 1.82 25.36 -17.68
C GLN A 131 2.38 26.66 -18.24
N TYR A 132 2.93 26.58 -19.45
CA TYR A 132 3.43 27.70 -20.24
C TYR A 132 2.59 27.79 -21.53
N PRO A 133 1.39 28.41 -21.47
CA PRO A 133 0.42 28.37 -22.56
C PRO A 133 0.96 28.97 -23.87
N GLU A 134 1.79 30.00 -23.77
CA GLU A 134 2.38 30.71 -24.91
C GLU A 134 3.23 29.79 -25.81
N VAL A 135 3.91 28.82 -25.22
CA VAL A 135 4.79 27.87 -25.92
C VAL A 135 4.26 26.45 -25.92
N GLY A 136 3.03 26.24 -25.41
CA GLY A 136 2.40 24.92 -25.31
C GLY A 136 3.18 23.92 -24.46
N LYS A 137 4.00 24.37 -23.51
CA LYS A 137 4.81 23.49 -22.65
C LYS A 137 4.15 23.28 -21.30
N VAL A 138 4.37 22.11 -20.71
CA VAL A 138 3.93 21.77 -19.36
C VAL A 138 5.11 21.14 -18.63
N ASN A 139 5.23 21.45 -17.36
CA ASN A 139 6.25 20.93 -16.46
C ASN A 139 5.62 20.58 -15.11
N ILE A 140 6.27 19.70 -14.36
CA ILE A 140 5.87 19.36 -13.00
C ILE A 140 7.06 19.55 -12.06
N ILE A 141 6.84 20.35 -11.03
CA ILE A 141 7.79 20.52 -9.95
C ILE A 141 7.32 19.61 -8.83
N THR A 142 8.14 18.61 -8.52
CA THR A 142 7.88 17.68 -7.42
C THR A 142 8.43 18.27 -6.12
N ASP A 143 7.81 17.92 -4.99
CA ASP A 143 8.33 18.24 -3.66
C ASP A 143 8.38 19.75 -3.31
N CYS A 144 7.29 20.48 -3.59
CA CYS A 144 7.17 21.90 -3.24
C CYS A 144 6.60 22.08 -1.83
N SER A 145 7.41 22.52 -0.87
CA SER A 145 6.90 22.94 0.44
C SER A 145 5.93 24.11 0.30
N GLU A 146 4.86 24.08 1.09
CA GLU A 146 3.88 25.18 1.19
C GLU A 146 4.47 26.48 1.76
N GLU A 147 5.64 26.43 2.40
CA GLU A 147 6.34 27.62 2.91
C GLU A 147 7.17 28.32 1.83
N ASN A 148 7.41 27.66 0.69
CA ASN A 148 8.18 28.26 -0.40
C ASN A 148 7.38 29.38 -1.06
N SER A 149 8.06 30.50 -1.32
CA SER A 149 7.49 31.50 -2.21
C SER A 149 7.49 30.99 -3.65
N ILE A 150 6.60 31.55 -4.47
CA ILE A 150 6.56 31.27 -5.91
C ILE A 150 7.92 31.59 -6.56
N THR A 151 8.57 32.67 -6.14
CA THR A 151 9.87 33.08 -6.66
C THR A 151 10.96 32.06 -6.35
N ASP A 152 10.98 31.52 -5.14
CA ASP A 152 11.95 30.48 -4.76
C ASP A 152 11.75 29.22 -5.62
N MET A 153 10.49 28.80 -5.77
CA MET A 153 10.12 27.62 -6.57
C MET A 153 10.65 27.72 -8.02
N PHE A 154 10.46 28.86 -8.68
CA PHE A 154 10.93 29.07 -10.05
C PHE A 154 12.43 29.33 -10.14
N GLY A 155 13.02 30.03 -9.16
CA GLY A 155 14.47 30.28 -9.11
C GLY A 155 15.29 29.00 -8.97
N PHE A 156 14.81 28.02 -8.18
CA PHE A 156 15.45 26.70 -8.11
C PHE A 156 15.26 25.87 -9.39
N TYR A 157 14.15 26.07 -10.11
CA TYR A 157 13.87 25.34 -11.35
C TYR A 157 14.76 25.81 -12.50
N GLU A 158 14.90 27.12 -12.70
CA GLU A 158 15.77 27.70 -13.74
C GLU A 158 17.24 27.26 -13.60
N GLN A 159 17.71 27.03 -12.36
CA GLN A 159 19.06 26.52 -12.11
C GLN A 159 19.24 25.02 -12.41
N ARG A 160 18.17 24.24 -12.44
CA ARG A 160 18.21 22.77 -12.68
C ARG A 160 17.97 22.38 -14.12
N THR A 161 17.32 23.23 -14.91
CA THR A 161 17.20 23.03 -16.35
C THR A 161 18.42 23.64 -17.04
N PRO A 162 19.25 22.86 -17.77
CA PRO A 162 20.19 23.47 -18.69
C PRO A 162 19.38 24.32 -19.67
N HIS A 163 19.84 25.55 -19.90
CA HIS A 163 19.31 26.46 -20.90
C HIS A 163 19.25 25.70 -22.24
N ASP A 164 18.06 25.28 -22.67
CA ASP A 164 17.86 24.86 -24.04
C ASP A 164 17.96 26.14 -24.89
N ASP A 165 19.19 26.43 -25.34
CA ASP A 165 19.49 27.38 -26.40
C ASP A 165 18.73 26.93 -27.66
N THR A 166 17.49 27.37 -27.80
CA THR A 166 16.80 27.35 -29.09
C THR A 166 16.89 28.74 -29.68
N THR A 167 18.04 28.99 -30.32
CA THR A 167 18.24 30.12 -31.21
C THR A 167 17.26 29.98 -32.37
N PHE A 168 16.24 30.83 -32.45
CA PHE A 168 15.45 30.97 -33.67
C PHE A 168 16.24 31.84 -34.66
N LYS A 169 16.63 31.24 -35.78
CA LYS A 169 16.91 31.92 -37.04
C LYS A 169 15.78 31.65 -38.01
#